data_AF-A0A833U9M6-F1
#
_entry.id   AF-A0A833U9M6-F1
#
_cell.length_a   1.000
_cell.length_b   1.000
_cell.length_c   1.000
_cell.angle_alpha   90.00
_cell.angle_beta   90.00
_cell.angle_gamma   90.00
#
_symmetry.space_group_name_H-M   'P 1'
#
loop_
_entity.id
_entity.type
_entity.pdbx_description
1 polymer ?
#
loop_
_entity_poly.entity_id
_entity_poly.type
_entity_poly.pdbx_seq_one_letter_code
_entity_poly.pdbx_strand_id
1 'polypeptide(L)'
;MDLEITYEICGCTEDQKVLYAGYLSQEEVGIWWDTRRQLLVRELGSPAALSWKGLKEEFDNRLFLDSVKQLKAQEFTTLTKDSLTVEQYAAKFMTLGRFAPHLISTQRMQTQKFQVGLQPMIHNQVPCLRIENYQELVNVADIAETEYRGLTAHVNSEKKRAYPFSVSGSSSDKRVMIGEDKGKDVMIGG
;
A
#
# COMPACT_ATOMS: atom_id res chain seq x y z
N MET A 1 17.12 13.59 -7.54
CA MET A 1 17.02 14.99 -7.09
C MET A 1 15.55 15.34 -7.16
N ASP A 2 14.92 15.58 -6.02
CA ASP A 2 13.51 15.94 -5.96
C ASP A 2 13.36 17.37 -6.51
N LEU A 3 12.89 17.49 -7.75
CA LEU A 3 12.78 18.77 -8.45
C LEU A 3 11.91 19.77 -7.68
N GLU A 4 10.97 19.28 -6.88
CA GLU A 4 10.08 20.09 -6.06
C GLU A 4 10.84 20.86 -4.97
N ILE A 5 11.74 20.17 -4.26
CA ILE A 5 12.61 20.77 -3.25
C ILE A 5 13.56 21.79 -3.88
N THR A 6 14.13 21.47 -5.05
CA THR A 6 15.00 22.41 -5.78
C THR A 6 14.25 23.68 -6.18
N TYR A 7 13.03 23.55 -6.73
CA TYR A 7 12.24 24.70 -7.14
C TYR A 7 11.77 25.56 -5.98
N GLU A 8 11.47 24.95 -4.83
CA GLU A 8 11.12 25.67 -3.61
C GLU A 8 12.30 26.48 -3.07
N ILE A 9 13.48 25.86 -2.95
CA ILE A 9 14.71 26.54 -2.50
C ILE A 9 15.10 27.67 -3.45
N CYS A 10 14.94 27.48 -4.75
CA CYS A 10 15.27 28.49 -5.77
C CYS A 10 14.21 29.59 -5.92
N GLY A 11 13.08 29.51 -5.23
CA GLY A 11 12.00 30.50 -5.34
C GLY A 11 11.38 30.57 -6.74
N CYS A 12 11.32 29.44 -7.45
CA CYS A 12 10.79 29.41 -8.82
C CYS A 12 9.29 29.70 -8.84
N THR A 13 8.88 30.62 -9.73
CA THR A 13 7.48 30.83 -10.10
C THR A 13 6.91 29.59 -10.80
N GLU A 14 5.58 29.43 -10.80
CA GLU A 14 4.91 28.28 -11.43
C GLU A 14 5.28 28.12 -12.91
N ASP A 15 5.35 29.23 -13.65
CA ASP A 15 5.78 29.25 -15.06
C ASP A 15 7.23 28.77 -15.23
N GLN A 16 8.12 29.17 -14.31
CA GLN A 16 9.52 28.73 -14.32
C GLN A 16 9.65 27.23 -14.04
N LYS A 17 8.86 26.69 -13.09
CA LYS A 17 8.84 25.24 -12.81
C LYS A 17 8.45 24.45 -14.05
N VAL A 18 7.41 24.90 -14.76
CA VAL A 18 6.94 24.28 -16.00
C VAL A 18 8.01 24.34 -17.11
N LEU A 19 8.67 25.48 -17.25
CA LEU A 19 9.75 25.66 -18.21
C LEU A 19 10.94 24.73 -17.93
N TYR A 20 11.42 24.71 -16.69
CA TYR A 20 12.60 23.93 -16.28
C TYR A 20 12.33 22.43 -16.28
N ALA A 21 11.16 21.97 -15.82
CA ALA A 21 10.83 20.55 -15.84
C ALA A 21 10.81 19.99 -17.26
N GLY A 22 10.32 20.77 -18.23
CA GLY A 22 10.37 20.39 -19.64
C GLY A 22 11.79 20.28 -20.17
N TYR A 23 12.66 21.22 -19.82
CA TYR A 23 14.07 21.21 -20.25
C TYR A 23 14.88 20.09 -19.60
N LEU A 24 14.61 19.76 -18.34
CA LEU A 24 15.32 18.73 -17.58
C LEU A 24 14.82 17.30 -17.85
N SER A 25 13.75 17.16 -18.63
CA SER A 25 13.21 15.86 -19.03
C SER A 25 14.18 15.16 -20.01
N GLN A 26 14.45 13.87 -19.80
CA GLN A 26 15.27 13.05 -20.72
C GLN A 26 14.78 13.18 -22.17
N GLU A 27 15.65 12.94 -23.15
CA GLU A 27 15.43 13.29 -24.58
C GLU A 27 14.06 12.83 -25.13
N GLU A 28 13.65 11.58 -24.91
CA GLU A 28 12.33 11.08 -25.33
C GLU A 28 11.16 11.71 -24.54
N VAL A 29 11.40 12.04 -23.27
CA VAL A 29 10.41 12.68 -22.41
C VAL A 29 10.20 14.14 -22.80
N GLY A 30 11.29 14.85 -23.09
CA GLY A 30 11.30 16.24 -23.54
C GLY A 30 10.59 16.44 -24.88
N ILE A 31 10.86 15.59 -25.88
CA ILE A 31 10.22 15.67 -27.21
C ILE A 31 8.69 15.52 -27.09
N TRP A 32 8.22 14.54 -26.31
CA TRP A 32 6.80 14.38 -26.04
C TRP A 32 6.23 15.60 -25.32
N TRP A 33 6.93 16.09 -24.29
CA TRP A 33 6.43 17.18 -23.47
C TRP A 33 6.30 18.47 -24.28
N ASP A 34 7.25 18.79 -25.15
CA ASP A 34 7.17 19.97 -26.00
C ASP A 34 6.00 19.88 -27.01
N THR A 35 5.74 18.68 -27.53
CA THR A 35 4.58 18.43 -28.40
C THR A 35 3.27 18.60 -27.62
N ARG A 36 3.18 17.99 -26.43
CA ARG A 36 1.98 18.04 -25.57
C ARG A 36 1.72 19.45 -25.05
N ARG A 37 2.76 20.18 -24.64
CA ARG A 37 2.69 21.57 -24.18
C ARG A 37 2.13 22.48 -25.27
N GLN A 38 2.60 22.35 -26.52
CA GLN A 38 2.07 23.14 -27.63
C GLN A 38 0.57 22.92 -27.86
N LEU A 39 0.11 21.66 -27.76
CA LEU A 39 -1.33 21.35 -27.84
C LEU A 39 -2.11 21.98 -26.70
N LEU A 40 -1.64 21.85 -25.46
CA LEU A 40 -2.29 22.44 -24.28
C LEU A 40 -2.35 23.96 -24.35
N VAL A 41 -1.29 24.63 -24.84
CA VAL A 41 -1.30 26.08 -25.05
C VAL A 41 -2.36 26.48 -26.06
N ARG A 42 -2.57 25.69 -27.12
CA ARG A 42 -3.61 25.94 -28.11
C ARG A 42 -5.02 25.72 -27.54
N GLU A 43 -5.20 24.70 -26.70
CA GLU A 43 -6.48 24.40 -26.04
C GLU A 43 -6.84 25.43 -24.97
N LEU A 44 -5.86 25.88 -24.18
CA LEU A 44 -6.03 26.83 -23.07
C LEU A 44 -5.89 28.30 -23.50
N GLY A 45 -5.42 28.57 -24.71
CA GLY A 45 -5.23 29.90 -25.29
C GLY A 45 -4.03 30.68 -24.77
N SER A 46 -3.26 30.16 -23.82
CA SER A 46 -2.06 30.81 -23.28
C SER A 46 -1.09 29.83 -22.61
N PRO A 47 0.24 30.01 -22.74
CA PRO A 47 1.25 29.30 -21.93
C PRO A 47 1.10 29.53 -20.42
N ALA A 48 0.71 30.72 -20.00
CA ALA A 48 0.53 31.07 -18.59
C ALA A 48 -0.72 30.40 -17.96
N ALA A 49 -1.59 29.80 -18.78
CA ALA A 49 -2.72 29.03 -18.29
C ALA A 49 -2.33 27.60 -17.86
N LEU A 50 -1.12 27.14 -18.22
CA LEU A 50 -0.62 25.82 -17.85
C LEU A 50 0.00 25.88 -16.44
N SER A 51 -0.78 25.52 -15.44
CA SER A 51 -0.31 25.43 -14.06
C SER A 51 0.69 24.29 -13.84
N TRP A 52 1.54 24.38 -12.82
CA TRP A 52 2.41 23.29 -12.38
C TRP A 52 1.61 22.01 -12.05
N LYS A 53 0.42 22.18 -11.45
CA LYS A 53 -0.51 21.08 -11.20
C LYS A 53 -0.91 20.37 -12.49
N GLY A 54 -1.27 21.13 -13.53
CA GLY A 54 -1.61 20.57 -14.84
C GLY A 54 -0.44 19.84 -15.49
N LEU A 55 0.79 20.37 -15.34
CA LEU A 55 1.99 19.65 -15.77
C LEU A 55 2.13 18.29 -15.05
N LYS A 56 2.03 18.26 -13.72
CA LYS A 56 2.12 16.99 -12.97
C LYS A 56 1.05 15.99 -13.43
N GLU A 57 -0.17 16.45 -13.66
CA GLU A 57 -1.27 15.61 -14.15
C GLU A 57 -0.96 15.00 -15.52
N GLU A 58 -0.37 15.76 -16.44
CA GLU A 58 0.04 15.26 -17.76
C GLU A 58 1.15 14.22 -17.67
N PHE A 59 2.15 14.45 -16.80
CA PHE A 59 3.19 13.45 -16.54
C PHE A 59 2.59 12.18 -15.92
N ASP A 60 1.68 12.31 -14.95
CA ASP A 60 0.99 11.17 -14.35
C ASP A 60 0.11 10.42 -15.36
N ASN A 61 -0.56 11.12 -16.28
CA ASN A 61 -1.36 10.52 -17.37
C ASN A 61 -0.49 9.74 -18.35
N ARG A 62 0.74 10.21 -18.62
CA ARG A 62 1.69 9.48 -19.46
C ARG A 62 2.22 8.23 -18.77
N LEU A 63 2.56 8.34 -17.50
CA LEU A 63 3.20 7.26 -16.74
C LEU A 63 2.21 6.18 -16.28
N PHE A 64 0.97 6.56 -16.04
CA PHE A 64 -0.07 5.66 -15.56
C PHE A 64 -1.33 5.77 -16.41
N LEU A 65 -1.70 4.66 -17.04
CA LEU A 65 -3.02 4.48 -17.64
C LEU A 65 -4.12 4.70 -16.59
N ASP A 66 -5.28 5.21 -17.02
CA ASP A 66 -6.42 5.43 -16.12
C ASP A 66 -6.87 4.16 -15.41
N SER A 67 -6.85 3.02 -16.10
CA SER A 67 -7.15 1.71 -15.50
C SER A 67 -6.19 1.38 -14.36
N VAL A 68 -4.89 1.69 -14.51
CA VAL A 68 -3.88 1.48 -13.46
C VAL A 68 -4.09 2.44 -12.29
N LYS A 69 -4.42 3.71 -12.57
CA LYS A 69 -4.75 4.69 -11.52
C LYS A 69 -5.96 4.24 -10.71
N GLN A 70 -7.02 3.77 -11.38
CA GLN A 70 -8.23 3.25 -10.75
C GLN A 70 -7.93 2.00 -9.90
N LEU A 71 -7.16 1.05 -10.42
CA LEU A 71 -6.75 -0.13 -9.66
C LEU A 71 -5.96 0.25 -8.39
N LYS A 72 -5.03 1.22 -8.48
CA LYS A 72 -4.28 1.70 -7.32
C LYS A 72 -5.16 2.43 -6.31
N ALA A 73 -6.15 3.21 -6.77
CA ALA A 73 -7.13 3.85 -5.88
C ALA A 73 -8.03 2.82 -5.17
N GLN A 74 -8.41 1.74 -5.86
CA GLN A 74 -9.12 0.61 -5.26
C GLN A 74 -8.26 -0.12 -4.23
N GLU A 75 -6.99 -0.40 -4.56
CA GLU A 75 -6.03 -0.99 -3.63
C GLU A 75 -5.88 -0.14 -2.36
N PHE A 76 -5.82 1.19 -2.50
CA PHE A 76 -5.80 2.11 -1.36
C PHE A 76 -7.07 2.05 -0.52
N THR A 77 -8.23 1.90 -1.18
CA THR A 77 -9.52 1.84 -0.51
C THR A 77 -9.62 0.61 0.39
N THR A 78 -9.08 -0.52 -0.04
CA THR A 78 -9.08 -1.77 0.75
C THR A 78 -7.78 -2.01 1.50
N LEU A 79 -6.88 -1.02 1.57
CA LEU A 79 -5.56 -1.20 2.16
C LEU A 79 -5.63 -1.42 3.68
N THR A 80 -5.20 -2.59 4.11
CA THR A 80 -5.01 -2.98 5.50
C THR A 80 -3.53 -3.23 5.78
N LYS A 81 -3.15 -3.17 7.06
CA LYS A 81 -1.80 -3.53 7.51
C LYS A 81 -1.51 -5.01 7.26
N ASP A 82 -2.47 -5.90 7.50
CA ASP A 82 -2.31 -7.35 7.40
C ASP A 82 -0.98 -7.85 8.01
N SER A 83 -0.12 -8.48 7.19
CA SER A 83 1.19 -9.00 7.58
C SER A 83 2.33 -7.97 7.53
N LEU A 84 2.06 -6.74 7.10
CA LEU A 84 3.05 -5.66 7.05
C LEU A 84 3.37 -5.17 8.46
N THR A 85 4.58 -4.67 8.66
CA THR A 85 4.90 -3.83 9.83
C THR A 85 4.16 -2.49 9.72
N VAL A 86 4.02 -1.76 10.83
CA VAL A 86 3.41 -0.42 10.80
C VAL A 86 4.17 0.52 9.85
N GLU A 87 5.50 0.46 9.86
CA GLU A 87 6.36 1.22 8.94
C GLU A 87 6.09 0.89 7.46
N GLN A 88 6.04 -0.40 7.11
CA GLN A 88 5.74 -0.84 5.73
C GLN A 88 4.33 -0.44 5.30
N TYR A 89 3.37 -0.54 6.22
CA TYR A 89 2.00 -0.09 5.98
C TYR A 89 1.95 1.43 5.73
N ALA A 90 2.63 2.25 6.54
CA ALA A 90 2.70 3.69 6.36
C ALA A 90 3.34 4.09 5.02
N ALA A 91 4.44 3.44 4.62
CA ALA A 91 5.06 3.68 3.32
C ALA A 91 4.12 3.34 2.15
N LYS A 92 3.43 2.19 2.23
CA LYS A 92 2.46 1.76 1.23
C LYS A 92 1.23 2.69 1.19
N PHE A 93 0.77 3.13 2.36
CA PHE A 93 -0.33 4.08 2.52
C PHE A 93 -0.03 5.40 1.80
N MET A 94 1.15 6.01 2.02
CA MET A 94 1.54 7.24 1.34
C MET A 94 1.67 7.05 -0.18
N THR A 95 2.25 5.93 -0.60
CA THR A 95 2.47 5.61 -2.02
C THR A 95 1.17 5.44 -2.80
N LEU A 96 0.17 4.81 -2.19
CA LEU A 96 -1.14 4.56 -2.80
C LEU A 96 -2.10 5.74 -2.61
N GLY A 97 -1.98 6.49 -1.51
CA GLY A 97 -2.83 7.64 -1.19
C GLY A 97 -2.81 8.73 -2.26
N ARG A 98 -1.70 8.88 -3.01
CA ARG A 98 -1.63 9.82 -4.14
C ARG A 98 -2.65 9.54 -5.26
N PHE A 99 -3.14 8.30 -5.38
CA PHE A 99 -4.16 7.92 -6.37
C PHE A 99 -5.59 8.14 -5.87
N ALA A 100 -5.78 8.42 -4.57
CA ALA A 100 -7.07 8.69 -3.97
C ALA A 100 -6.98 9.88 -2.97
N PRO A 101 -6.52 11.06 -3.41
CA PRO A 101 -6.27 12.20 -2.52
C PRO A 101 -7.55 12.66 -1.79
N HIS A 102 -8.73 12.44 -2.37
CA HIS A 102 -10.02 12.74 -1.76
C HIS A 102 -10.29 11.95 -0.47
N LEU A 103 -9.63 10.81 -0.25
CA LEU A 103 -9.77 10.01 0.98
C LEU A 103 -8.84 10.47 2.11
N ILE A 104 -7.84 11.30 1.79
CA ILE A 104 -6.81 11.78 2.74
C ILE A 104 -6.60 13.29 2.63
N SER A 105 -7.60 14.02 2.16
CA SER A 105 -7.52 15.46 1.85
C SER A 105 -7.34 16.35 3.07
N THR A 106 -7.65 15.83 4.26
CA THR A 106 -7.47 16.51 5.53
C THR A 106 -6.72 15.60 6.51
N GLN A 107 -6.01 16.20 7.47
CA GLN A 107 -5.31 15.47 8.52
C GLN A 107 -6.25 14.46 9.22
N ARG A 108 -7.48 14.88 9.50
CA ARG A 108 -8.50 14.03 10.12
C ARG A 108 -8.86 12.83 9.25
N MET A 109 -9.14 13.05 7.96
CA MET A 109 -9.49 11.97 7.03
C MET A 109 -8.32 11.00 6.83
N GLN A 110 -7.10 11.52 6.70
CA GLN A 110 -5.88 10.72 6.61
C GLN A 110 -5.70 9.83 7.84
N THR A 111 -5.84 10.41 9.04
CA THR A 111 -5.71 9.71 10.32
C THR A 111 -6.77 8.61 10.46
N GLN A 112 -8.04 8.93 10.19
CA GLN A 112 -9.13 7.96 10.23
C GLN A 112 -8.94 6.82 9.22
N LYS A 113 -8.52 7.14 8.00
CA LYS A 113 -8.30 6.15 6.94
C LYS A 113 -7.16 5.19 7.31
N PHE A 114 -6.08 5.71 7.88
CA PHE A 114 -4.96 4.90 8.39
C PHE A 114 -5.42 4.01 9.54
N GLN A 115 -6.18 4.57 10.49
CA GLN A 115 -6.70 3.83 11.64
C GLN A 115 -7.58 2.64 11.22
N VAL A 116 -8.46 2.82 10.23
CA VAL A 116 -9.35 1.75 9.73
C VAL A 116 -8.56 0.55 9.17
N GLY A 117 -7.39 0.78 8.59
CA GLY A 117 -6.56 -0.30 8.06
C GLY A 117 -5.65 -0.98 9.10
N LEU A 118 -5.58 -0.47 10.32
CA LEU A 118 -4.85 -1.14 11.41
C LEU A 118 -5.61 -2.40 11.86
N GLN A 119 -4.87 -3.46 12.20
CA GLN A 119 -5.47 -4.70 12.68
C GLN A 119 -6.28 -4.50 13.97
N PRO A 120 -7.34 -5.31 14.21
CA PRO A 120 -8.23 -5.18 15.37
C PRO A 120 -7.52 -5.07 16.73
N MET A 121 -6.38 -5.73 16.90
CA MET A 121 -5.62 -5.72 18.16
C MET A 121 -5.03 -4.35 18.50
N ILE A 122 -4.63 -3.56 17.51
CA ILE A 122 -4.16 -2.17 17.67
C ILE A 122 -5.35 -1.20 17.59
N HIS A 123 -6.29 -1.49 16.69
CA HIS A 123 -7.52 -0.71 16.51
C HIS A 123 -8.40 -0.63 17.77
N ASN A 124 -8.33 -1.58 18.71
CA ASN A 124 -9.14 -1.50 19.93
C ASN A 124 -8.56 -0.57 21.01
N GLN A 125 -7.28 -0.18 20.91
CA GLN A 125 -6.65 0.73 21.87
C GLN A 125 -6.59 2.18 21.37
N VAL A 126 -6.53 2.38 20.05
CA VAL A 126 -6.37 3.69 19.40
C VAL A 126 -7.60 4.64 19.53
N PRO A 127 -8.87 4.19 19.39
CA PRO A 127 -10.03 5.07 19.47
C PRO A 127 -10.16 5.81 20.80
N CYS A 128 -9.69 5.20 21.89
CA CYS A 128 -9.66 5.80 23.22
C CYS A 128 -8.74 7.03 23.30
N LEU A 129 -7.72 7.08 22.43
CA LEU A 129 -6.70 8.12 22.44
C LEU A 129 -7.11 9.37 21.64
N ARG A 130 -8.19 9.31 20.85
CA ARG A 130 -8.70 10.42 20.02
C ARG A 130 -7.61 11.15 19.24
N ILE A 131 -6.64 10.40 18.73
CA ILE A 131 -5.52 10.96 17.97
C ILE A 131 -6.07 11.51 16.65
N GLU A 132 -5.91 12.81 16.42
CA GLU A 132 -6.32 13.47 15.19
C GLU A 132 -5.14 13.75 14.25
N ASN A 133 -3.91 13.50 14.71
CA ASN A 133 -2.69 13.68 13.96
C ASN A 133 -2.19 12.34 13.40
N TYR A 134 -2.00 12.27 12.08
CA TYR A 134 -1.53 11.09 11.39
C TYR A 134 -0.17 10.60 11.89
N GLN A 135 0.79 11.50 12.08
CA GLN A 135 2.14 11.12 12.48
C GLN A 135 2.17 10.56 13.91
N GLU A 136 1.39 11.17 14.80
CA GLU A 136 1.23 10.68 16.17
C GLU A 136 0.58 9.28 16.17
N LEU A 137 -0.44 9.06 15.34
CA LEU A 137 -1.08 7.76 15.20
C LEU A 137 -0.11 6.69 14.69
N VAL A 138 0.71 7.00 13.68
CA VAL A 138 1.73 6.08 13.17
C VAL A 138 2.72 5.70 14.28
N ASN A 139 3.21 6.67 15.04
CA ASN A 139 4.16 6.42 16.13
C ASN A 139 3.54 5.54 17.23
N VAL A 140 2.32 5.83 17.66
CA VAL A 140 1.61 5.04 18.68
C VAL A 140 1.36 3.61 18.19
N ALA A 141 0.96 3.45 16.92
CA ALA A 141 0.75 2.13 16.34
C ALA A 141 2.05 1.31 16.29
N ASP A 142 3.17 1.93 15.98
CA ASP A 142 4.49 1.27 15.91
C ASP A 142 4.99 0.82 17.29
N ILE A 143 4.82 1.66 18.32
CA ILE A 143 5.10 1.30 19.72
C ILE A 143 4.25 0.10 20.13
N ALA A 144 2.94 0.16 19.90
CA ALA A 144 2.02 -0.92 20.25
C ALA A 144 2.35 -2.24 19.53
N GLU A 145 2.75 -2.18 18.26
CA GLU A 145 3.20 -3.35 17.51
C GLU A 145 4.46 -3.98 18.13
N THR A 146 5.41 -3.15 18.54
CA THR A 146 6.67 -3.59 19.14
C THR A 146 6.46 -4.24 20.50
N GLU A 147 5.62 -3.65 21.36
CA GLU A 147 5.26 -4.22 22.66
C GLU A 147 4.56 -5.58 22.51
N TYR A 148 3.63 -5.69 21.57
CA TYR A 148 2.93 -6.95 21.30
C TYR A 148 3.86 -8.06 20.79
N ARG A 149 4.82 -7.71 19.90
CA ARG A 149 5.88 -8.64 19.46
C ARG A 149 6.74 -9.10 20.64
N GLY A 150 7.09 -8.20 21.57
CA GLY A 150 7.83 -8.55 22.77
C GLY A 150 7.08 -9.53 23.68
N LEU A 151 5.80 -9.25 23.95
CA LEU A 151 4.95 -10.11 24.78
C LEU A 151 4.78 -11.51 24.19
N THR A 152 4.49 -11.60 22.89
CA THR A 152 4.33 -12.90 22.21
C THR A 152 5.62 -13.71 22.18
N ALA A 153 6.78 -13.07 22.03
CA ALA A 153 8.08 -13.72 22.15
C ALA A 153 8.33 -14.27 23.57
N HIS A 154 7.99 -13.49 24.61
CA HIS A 154 8.13 -13.91 26.00
C HIS A 154 7.26 -15.13 26.31
N VAL A 155 5.96 -15.07 25.98
CA VAL A 155 5.01 -16.19 26.18
C VAL A 155 5.45 -17.45 25.44
N ASN A 156 5.96 -17.31 24.21
CA ASN A 156 6.48 -18.47 23.46
C ASN A 156 7.76 -19.04 24.09
N SER A 157 8.61 -18.22 24.69
CA SER A 157 9.81 -18.67 25.40
C SER A 157 9.46 -19.42 26.69
N GLU A 158 8.43 -18.97 27.42
CA GLU A 158 7.92 -19.63 28.61
C GLU A 158 7.22 -20.94 28.28
N LYS A 159 6.41 -20.99 27.22
CA LYS A 159 5.79 -22.25 26.74
C LYS A 159 6.84 -23.29 26.34
N LYS A 160 7.92 -22.87 25.65
CA LYS A 160 9.04 -23.76 25.29
C LYS A 160 9.82 -24.26 26.51
N ARG A 161 9.95 -23.43 27.55
CA ARG A 161 10.54 -23.84 28.84
C ARG A 161 9.63 -24.80 29.61
N ALA A 162 8.32 -24.56 29.60
CA ALA A 162 7.34 -25.38 30.31
C ALA A 162 7.08 -26.74 29.62
N TYR A 163 7.17 -26.80 28.29
CA TYR A 163 6.96 -28.03 27.51
C TYR A 163 8.04 -28.18 26.42
N PRO A 164 9.23 -28.70 26.76
CA PRO A 164 10.35 -28.83 25.82
C PRO A 164 10.13 -29.86 24.71
N PHE A 165 9.10 -30.71 24.82
CA PHE A 165 8.87 -31.89 23.99
C PHE A 165 7.43 -31.95 23.44
N SER A 166 6.92 -30.88 22.83
CA SER A 166 5.74 -31.02 21.96
C SER A 166 6.23 -31.39 20.55
N VAL A 167 6.18 -32.67 20.23
CA VAL A 167 6.39 -33.20 18.87
C VAL A 167 5.43 -32.50 17.92
N SER A 168 5.97 -31.93 16.83
CA SER A 168 5.16 -31.52 15.68
C SER A 168 4.45 -32.76 15.14
N GLY A 169 3.17 -32.91 15.47
CA GLY A 169 2.31 -33.93 14.87
C GLY A 169 2.12 -33.63 13.39
N SER A 170 3.00 -34.14 12.54
CA SER A 170 2.67 -34.41 11.15
C SER A 170 1.66 -35.55 11.16
N SER A 171 0.39 -35.23 10.94
CA SER A 171 -0.69 -36.21 10.88
C SER A 171 -0.58 -36.99 9.57
N SER A 172 0.25 -38.03 9.56
CA SER A 172 0.13 -39.12 8.60
C SER A 172 -0.94 -40.10 9.07
N ASP A 173 -2.04 -40.22 8.31
CA ASP A 173 -2.90 -41.40 8.22
C ASP A 173 -3.88 -41.20 7.05
N LYS A 174 -4.14 -42.13 6.11
CA LYS A 174 -4.28 -43.58 6.26
C LYS A 174 -3.87 -44.30 4.97
N ARG A 175 -3.00 -45.30 5.09
CA ARG A 175 -2.76 -46.32 4.05
C ARG A 175 -3.89 -47.35 4.15
N VAL A 176 -4.73 -47.45 3.12
CA VAL A 176 -5.73 -48.52 3.02
C VAL A 176 -4.99 -49.83 2.72
N MET A 177 -5.02 -50.78 3.67
CA MET A 177 -4.67 -52.18 3.43
C MET A 177 -5.95 -52.88 2.98
N ILE A 178 -6.08 -53.16 1.67
CA ILE A 178 -7.07 -54.12 1.16
C ILE A 178 -6.42 -55.49 1.24
N GLY A 179 -6.89 -56.32 2.18
CA GLY A 179 -6.58 -57.75 2.21
C GLY A 179 -7.37 -58.49 1.14
N GLU A 180 -6.67 -59.24 0.31
CA GLU A 180 -7.23 -60.32 -0.48
C GLU A 180 -7.75 -61.43 0.44
N ASP A 181 -8.97 -61.91 0.21
CA ASP A 181 -9.38 -63.26 0.60
C ASP A 181 -10.04 -63.96 -0.59
N LYS A 182 -9.67 -65.24 -0.77
CA LYS A 182 -10.04 -66.11 -1.90
C LYS A 182 -10.94 -67.24 -1.40
N GLY A 183 -12.04 -67.51 -2.10
CA GLY A 183 -12.78 -68.79 -2.02
C GLY A 183 -14.29 -68.60 -2.20
N LYS A 184 -14.85 -68.77 -3.40
CA LYS A 184 -15.36 -70.02 -4.02
C LYS A 184 -16.73 -70.49 -3.49
N ASP A 185 -17.71 -70.50 -4.40
CA ASP A 185 -18.82 -71.47 -4.65
C ASP A 185 -20.06 -70.70 -5.16
N VAL A 186 -20.45 -70.75 -6.45
CA VAL A 186 -21.09 -71.81 -7.25
C VAL A 186 -22.61 -71.95 -7.03
N MET A 187 -23.36 -71.81 -8.15
CA MET A 187 -24.68 -72.35 -8.53
C MET A 187 -25.89 -71.40 -8.80
N ILE A 188 -26.30 -71.45 -10.08
CA ILE A 188 -27.67 -71.69 -10.65
C ILE A 188 -28.68 -70.53 -10.76
N GLY A 189 -29.00 -70.21 -12.02
CA GLY A 189 -30.35 -70.53 -12.57
C GLY A 189 -31.19 -69.37 -13.08
N GLY A 190 -31.68 -69.50 -14.33
CA GLY A 190 -32.82 -68.75 -14.86
C GLY A 190 -32.59 -68.17 -16.24
#